data_AF-A0A2E4DK40-F1
#
_entry.id   AF-A0A2E4DK40-F1
#
_cell.length_a   1.000
_cell.length_b   1.000
_cell.length_c   1.000
_cell.angle_alpha   90.00
_cell.angle_beta   90.00
_cell.angle_gamma   90.00
#
_symmetry.space_group_name_H-M   'P 1'
#
loop_
_entity.id
_entity.type
_entity.pdbx_description
1 polymer ?
#
loop_
_entity_poly.entity_id
_entity_poly.type
_entity_poly.pdbx_seq_one_letter_code
_entity_poly.pdbx_strand_id
1 'polypeptide(L)'
;MNIESKLSRPILDQAAIKEICDVLATTNSQVAFRSIADEQAADLAVFLLTLHHTSEELAKHASEILLALPLEKQAVVAENVVKIEMADIDEVKAITHRIIEKITEAAEKTVAFGDGKTNLISMLSDMSQENRGNLLESLEAKNEDLVTEINQTLFPFDDLTKLDGDAIGTIINYLGMPTLSVALHNVPLEVQNKFFEAMDQESADAIKSKFSELSFTEKQTASTAQKAIVDLVQRLAAKGFIKINS
;
A
#
# COMPACT_ATOMS: atom_id res chain seq x y z
N MET A 1 -23.89 -17.44 2.56
CA MET A 1 -24.20 -18.84 2.89
C MET A 1 -24.03 -18.96 4.39
N ASN A 2 -25.10 -19.26 5.12
CA ASN A 2 -25.09 -19.24 6.59
C ASN A 2 -24.18 -20.37 7.11
N ILE A 3 -23.09 -20.04 7.81
CA ILE A 3 -22.06 -20.99 8.28
C ILE A 3 -22.50 -21.68 9.60
N GLU A 4 -23.76 -21.54 10.00
CA GLU A 4 -24.26 -22.21 11.21
C GLU A 4 -24.33 -23.75 11.02
N SER A 5 -23.24 -24.39 11.48
CA SER A 5 -23.23 -25.58 12.33
C SER A 5 -23.86 -26.87 11.74
N LYS A 6 -23.08 -27.60 10.93
CA LYS A 6 -23.23 -29.06 10.74
C LYS A 6 -22.32 -29.90 11.64
N LEU A 7 -21.63 -29.29 12.60
CA LEU A 7 -20.77 -30.02 13.54
C LEU A 7 -21.56 -30.36 14.81
N SER A 8 -21.72 -31.65 15.09
CA SER A 8 -22.47 -32.15 16.26
C SER A 8 -21.82 -31.80 17.59
N ARG A 9 -20.55 -31.36 17.57
CA ARG A 9 -19.77 -30.84 18.70
C ARG A 9 -18.85 -29.71 18.22
N PRO A 10 -18.65 -28.64 19.02
CA PRO A 10 -17.68 -27.61 18.70
C PRO A 10 -16.25 -28.18 18.73
N ILE A 11 -15.45 -27.87 17.70
CA ILE A 11 -14.04 -28.31 17.58
C ILE A 11 -13.19 -27.63 18.66
N LEU A 12 -13.43 -26.34 18.86
CA LEU A 12 -12.75 -25.46 19.81
C LEU A 12 -13.77 -24.86 20.77
N ASP A 13 -13.35 -24.65 22.03
CA ASP A 13 -14.18 -23.90 22.99
C ASP A 13 -14.06 -22.38 22.77
N GLN A 14 -14.93 -21.61 23.42
CA GLN A 14 -14.95 -20.15 23.24
C GLN A 14 -13.65 -19.45 23.68
N ALA A 15 -12.90 -20.02 24.64
CA ALA A 15 -11.66 -19.43 25.11
C ALA A 15 -10.56 -19.60 24.05
N ALA A 16 -10.43 -20.80 23.48
CA ALA A 16 -9.50 -21.11 22.40
C ALA A 16 -9.83 -20.30 21.13
N ILE A 17 -11.11 -20.13 20.79
CA ILE A 17 -11.51 -19.30 19.65
C ILE A 17 -11.04 -17.87 19.83
N LYS A 18 -11.26 -17.30 21.02
CA LYS A 18 -10.86 -15.92 21.32
C LYS A 18 -9.34 -15.77 21.25
N GLU A 19 -8.59 -16.70 21.84
CA GLU A 19 -7.12 -16.68 21.80
C GLU A 19 -6.60 -16.71 20.36
N ILE A 20 -7.16 -17.59 19.52
CA ILE A 20 -6.77 -17.70 18.12
C ILE A 20 -7.10 -16.41 17.35
N CYS A 21 -8.28 -15.84 17.54
CA CYS A 21 -8.63 -14.55 16.95
C CYS A 21 -7.64 -13.45 17.38
N ASP A 22 -7.36 -13.36 18.68
CA ASP A 22 -6.45 -12.34 19.23
C ASP A 22 -5.03 -12.49 18.63
N VAL A 23 -4.51 -13.72 18.55
CA VAL A 23 -3.19 -14.00 17.95
C VAL A 23 -3.18 -13.65 16.46
N LEU A 24 -4.16 -14.10 15.67
CA LEU A 24 -4.18 -13.87 14.23
C LEU A 24 -4.46 -12.42 13.86
N ALA A 25 -5.24 -11.69 14.67
CA ALA A 25 -5.54 -10.28 14.45
C ALA A 25 -4.36 -9.35 14.81
N THR A 26 -3.57 -9.71 15.82
CA THR A 26 -2.47 -8.86 16.31
C THR A 26 -1.12 -9.23 15.68
N THR A 27 -0.97 -10.44 15.15
CA THR A 27 0.27 -10.86 14.51
C THR A 27 0.35 -10.35 13.08
N ASN A 28 1.48 -9.76 12.71
CA ASN A 28 1.74 -9.37 11.33
C ASN A 28 1.67 -10.59 10.39
N SER A 29 0.95 -10.49 9.28
CA SER A 29 0.72 -11.62 8.36
C SER A 29 1.99 -12.28 7.83
N GLN A 30 3.08 -11.51 7.65
CA GLN A 30 4.37 -12.07 7.23
C GLN A 30 5.04 -12.88 8.33
N VAL A 31 4.88 -12.48 9.60
CA VAL A 31 5.38 -13.23 10.75
C VAL A 31 4.60 -14.53 10.90
N ALA A 32 3.27 -14.45 10.89
CA ALA A 32 2.40 -15.62 10.95
C ALA A 32 2.72 -16.61 9.82
N PHE A 33 2.80 -16.13 8.57
CA PHE A 33 3.19 -16.94 7.42
C PHE A 33 4.54 -17.64 7.61
N ARG A 34 5.60 -16.88 7.95
CA ARG A 34 6.95 -17.44 8.08
C ARG A 34 7.02 -18.50 9.16
N SER A 35 6.26 -18.34 10.25
CA SER A 35 6.24 -19.28 11.37
C SER A 35 5.63 -20.65 11.02
N ILE A 36 4.78 -20.71 9.99
CA ILE A 36 4.09 -21.93 9.54
C ILE A 36 4.54 -22.37 8.14
N ALA A 37 5.58 -21.74 7.59
CA ALA A 37 6.06 -22.01 6.24
C ALA A 37 6.64 -23.43 6.10
N ASP A 38 7.10 -24.04 7.18
CA ASP A 38 7.62 -25.41 7.26
C ASP A 38 6.53 -26.46 7.54
N GLU A 39 5.31 -26.04 7.93
CA GLU A 39 4.22 -26.95 8.24
C GLU A 39 3.80 -27.78 7.01
N GLN A 40 3.42 -29.03 7.28
CA GLN A 40 2.96 -29.94 6.24
C GLN A 40 1.66 -29.45 5.63
N ALA A 41 1.48 -29.66 4.32
CA ALA A 41 0.31 -29.17 3.61
C ALA A 41 -1.01 -29.79 4.11
N ALA A 42 -0.98 -31.04 4.59
CA ALA A 42 -2.13 -31.69 5.20
C ALA A 42 -2.54 -31.01 6.51
N ASP A 43 -1.57 -30.71 7.39
CA ASP A 43 -1.82 -30.06 8.68
C ASP A 43 -2.33 -28.63 8.50
N LEU A 44 -1.76 -27.89 7.54
CA LEU A 44 -2.30 -26.58 7.13
C LEU A 44 -3.73 -26.71 6.61
N ALA A 45 -4.05 -27.71 5.80
CA ALA A 45 -5.41 -27.90 5.31
C ALA A 45 -6.41 -28.19 6.44
N VAL A 46 -6.04 -29.04 7.41
CA VAL A 46 -6.84 -29.28 8.63
C VAL A 46 -7.05 -28.00 9.42
N PHE A 47 -5.99 -27.21 9.61
CA PHE A 47 -6.06 -25.93 10.32
C PHE A 47 -6.97 -24.93 9.60
N LEU A 48 -6.83 -24.76 8.29
CA LEU A 48 -7.67 -23.86 7.48
C LEU A 48 -9.15 -24.27 7.52
N LEU A 49 -9.45 -25.56 7.42
CA LEU A 49 -10.81 -26.09 7.56
C LEU A 49 -11.36 -25.83 8.98
N THR A 50 -10.52 -26.00 10.00
CA THR A 50 -10.89 -25.72 11.39
C THR A 50 -11.26 -24.25 11.56
N LEU A 51 -10.41 -23.33 11.09
CA LEU A 51 -10.70 -21.89 11.13
C LEU A 51 -11.98 -21.54 10.35
N HIS A 52 -12.13 -22.07 9.14
CA HIS A 52 -13.30 -21.82 8.27
C HIS A 52 -14.63 -22.24 8.89
N HIS A 53 -14.65 -23.38 9.60
CA HIS A 53 -15.87 -23.93 10.19
C HIS A 53 -16.15 -23.45 11.61
N THR A 54 -15.27 -22.65 12.21
CA THR A 54 -15.39 -22.23 13.61
C THR A 54 -16.10 -20.89 13.77
N SER A 55 -15.73 -19.86 13.00
CA SER A 55 -16.40 -18.55 13.02
C SER A 55 -16.20 -17.79 11.71
N GLU A 56 -17.04 -16.78 11.45
CA GLU A 56 -16.91 -15.94 10.25
C GLU A 56 -15.58 -15.16 10.22
N GLU A 57 -15.11 -14.71 11.40
CA GLU A 57 -13.82 -14.02 11.54
C GLU A 57 -12.65 -14.95 11.23
N LEU A 58 -12.62 -16.14 11.82
CA LEU A 58 -11.56 -17.12 11.56
C LEU A 58 -11.60 -17.63 10.11
N ALA A 59 -12.77 -17.71 9.47
CA ALA A 59 -12.89 -18.05 8.07
C ALA A 59 -12.20 -17.03 7.14
N LYS A 60 -12.17 -15.74 7.50
CA LYS A 60 -11.40 -14.72 6.77
C LYS A 60 -9.90 -14.97 6.92
N HIS A 61 -9.44 -15.20 8.15
CA HIS A 61 -8.03 -15.52 8.39
C HIS A 61 -7.56 -16.79 7.66
N ALA A 62 -8.42 -17.81 7.55
CA ALA A 62 -8.10 -19.00 6.76
C ALA A 62 -7.77 -18.65 5.30
N SER A 63 -8.56 -17.75 4.70
CA SER A 63 -8.34 -17.30 3.32
C SER A 63 -7.06 -16.47 3.18
N GLU A 64 -6.82 -15.57 4.14
CA GLU A 64 -5.61 -14.74 4.20
C GLU A 64 -4.33 -15.59 4.34
N ILE A 65 -4.35 -16.58 5.22
CA ILE A 65 -3.24 -17.51 5.45
C ILE A 65 -2.94 -18.30 4.17
N LEU A 66 -3.98 -18.83 3.50
CA LEU A 66 -3.80 -19.54 2.24
C LEU A 66 -3.14 -18.63 1.19
N LEU A 67 -3.64 -17.40 1.00
CA LEU A 67 -3.10 -16.46 0.02
C LEU A 67 -1.67 -15.97 0.34
N ALA A 68 -1.27 -16.03 1.62
CA ALA A 68 0.08 -15.68 2.04
C ALA A 68 1.13 -16.76 1.71
N LEU A 69 0.72 -18.02 1.42
CA LEU A 69 1.63 -19.09 1.05
C LEU A 69 2.20 -18.88 -0.37
N PRO A 70 3.37 -19.46 -0.72
CA PRO A 70 3.84 -19.51 -2.12
C PRO A 70 2.84 -20.26 -3.01
N LEU A 71 2.65 -19.82 -4.26
CA LEU A 71 1.64 -20.37 -5.19
C LEU A 71 1.67 -21.91 -5.31
N GLU A 72 2.86 -22.50 -5.34
CA GLU A 72 3.02 -23.96 -5.40
C GLU A 72 2.45 -24.64 -4.14
N LYS A 73 2.74 -24.08 -2.95
CA LYS A 73 2.22 -24.60 -1.67
C LYS A 73 0.72 -24.35 -1.53
N GLN A 74 0.21 -23.21 -2.04
CA GLN A 74 -1.23 -22.94 -2.10
C GLN A 74 -1.99 -24.05 -2.82
N ALA A 75 -1.50 -24.45 -4.00
CA ALA A 75 -2.12 -25.50 -4.80
C ALA A 75 -2.18 -26.84 -4.05
N VAL A 76 -1.07 -27.23 -3.40
CA VAL A 76 -1.00 -28.48 -2.63
C VAL A 76 -1.91 -28.43 -1.40
N VAL A 77 -1.95 -27.31 -0.67
CA VAL A 77 -2.85 -27.15 0.49
C VAL A 77 -4.31 -27.19 0.03
N ALA A 78 -4.66 -26.50 -1.05
CA ALA A 78 -6.02 -26.52 -1.60
C ALA A 78 -6.45 -27.93 -2.03
N GLU A 79 -5.55 -28.71 -2.63
CA GLU A 79 -5.83 -30.12 -2.96
C GLU A 79 -6.11 -30.95 -1.70
N ASN A 80 -5.37 -30.74 -0.62
CA ASN A 80 -5.62 -31.41 0.66
C ASN A 80 -6.96 -30.96 1.29
N VAL A 81 -7.28 -29.67 1.27
CA VAL A 81 -8.56 -29.13 1.76
C VAL A 81 -9.75 -29.83 1.08
N VAL A 82 -9.67 -30.06 -0.24
CA VAL A 82 -10.73 -30.76 -0.99
C VAL A 82 -10.84 -32.24 -0.62
N LYS A 83 -9.73 -32.90 -0.25
CA LYS A 83 -9.69 -34.33 0.06
C LYS A 83 -10.10 -34.66 1.50
N ILE A 84 -9.97 -33.73 2.42
CA ILE A 84 -10.25 -33.96 3.85
C ILE A 84 -11.77 -33.92 4.07
N GLU A 85 -12.38 -35.09 4.26
CA GLU A 85 -13.80 -35.23 4.61
C GLU A 85 -14.01 -35.40 6.12
N MET A 86 -13.07 -36.06 6.78
CA MET A 86 -13.10 -36.39 8.21
C MET A 86 -11.69 -36.34 8.78
N ALA A 87 -11.57 -35.91 10.04
CA ALA A 87 -10.34 -35.90 10.81
C ALA A 87 -10.64 -36.25 12.27
N ASP A 88 -9.66 -36.83 12.97
CA ASP A 88 -9.79 -37.13 14.39
C ASP A 88 -9.79 -35.83 15.22
N ILE A 89 -10.67 -35.74 16.22
CA ILE A 89 -10.85 -34.49 16.98
C ILE A 89 -9.63 -34.12 17.83
N ASP A 90 -8.92 -35.11 18.36
CA ASP A 90 -7.74 -34.87 19.18
C ASP A 90 -6.55 -34.46 18.28
N GLU A 91 -6.46 -35.05 17.08
CA GLU A 91 -5.50 -34.64 16.04
C GLU A 91 -5.75 -33.20 15.57
N VAL A 92 -7.00 -32.83 15.25
CA VAL A 92 -7.36 -31.46 14.84
C VAL A 92 -6.97 -30.44 15.90
N LYS A 93 -7.26 -30.73 17.18
CA LYS A 93 -6.90 -29.86 18.31
C LYS A 93 -5.38 -29.74 18.46
N ALA A 94 -4.65 -30.84 18.36
CA ALA A 94 -3.19 -30.86 18.47
C ALA A 94 -2.53 -30.05 17.34
N ILE A 95 -2.99 -30.22 16.10
CA ILE A 95 -2.52 -29.45 14.93
C ILE A 95 -2.79 -27.96 15.14
N THR A 96 -4.03 -27.61 15.51
CA THR A 96 -4.43 -26.22 15.71
C THR A 96 -3.59 -25.56 16.80
N HIS A 97 -3.44 -26.22 17.96
CA HIS A 97 -2.67 -25.70 19.07
C HIS A 97 -1.20 -25.48 18.70
N ARG A 98 -0.56 -26.47 18.06
CA ARG A 98 0.84 -26.39 17.64
C ARG A 98 1.09 -25.24 16.65
N ILE A 99 0.21 -25.09 15.66
CA ILE A 99 0.32 -24.03 14.66
C ILE A 99 0.17 -22.65 15.30
N ILE A 100 -0.79 -22.49 16.22
CA ILE A 100 -1.01 -21.24 16.93
C ILE A 100 0.15 -20.91 17.87
N GLU A 101 0.67 -21.89 18.61
CA GLU A 101 1.85 -21.74 19.47
C GLU A 101 3.07 -21.25 18.66
N LYS A 102 3.32 -21.85 17.47
CA LYS A 102 4.36 -21.37 16.54
C LYS A 102 4.17 -19.92 16.12
N ILE A 103 2.94 -19.52 15.79
CA ILE A 103 2.62 -18.13 15.41
C ILE A 103 2.86 -17.20 16.59
N THR A 104 2.39 -17.55 17.79
CA THR A 104 2.57 -16.77 19.01
C THR A 104 4.04 -16.60 19.36
N GLU A 105 4.83 -17.67 19.36
CA GLU A 105 6.27 -17.59 19.62
C GLU A 105 6.99 -16.70 18.61
N ALA A 106 6.62 -16.80 17.33
CA ALA A 106 7.20 -15.96 16.29
C ALA A 106 6.80 -14.49 16.50
N ALA A 107 5.55 -14.21 16.87
CA ALA A 107 5.08 -12.87 17.18
C ALA A 107 5.86 -12.25 18.36
N GLU A 108 6.08 -13.01 19.44
CA GLU A 108 6.85 -12.54 20.60
C GLU A 108 8.33 -12.26 20.27
N LYS A 109 8.91 -13.01 19.34
CA LYS A 109 10.31 -12.89 18.92
C LYS A 109 10.53 -11.90 17.78
N THR A 110 9.48 -11.28 17.25
CA THR A 110 9.58 -10.39 16.09
C THR A 110 9.01 -9.02 16.37
N VAL A 111 9.64 -8.00 15.77
CA VAL A 111 9.13 -6.64 15.74
C VAL A 111 8.69 -6.33 14.32
N ALA A 112 7.41 -6.03 14.16
CA ALA A 112 6.87 -5.55 12.90
C ALA A 112 7.04 -4.03 12.83
N PHE A 113 7.95 -3.54 11.99
CA PHE A 113 8.12 -2.10 11.76
C PHE A 113 7.05 -1.51 10.84
N GLY A 114 6.17 -2.33 10.25
CA GLY A 114 5.14 -1.86 9.30
C GLY A 114 5.71 -1.58 7.91
N ASP A 115 5.03 -0.70 7.17
CA ASP A 115 5.42 -0.33 5.81
C ASP A 115 6.66 0.58 5.82
N GLY A 116 7.76 0.09 5.23
CA GLY A 116 9.04 0.79 5.21
C GLY A 116 9.01 2.14 4.47
N LYS A 117 8.18 2.25 3.43
CA LYS A 117 8.02 3.52 2.68
C LYS A 117 7.37 4.58 3.56
N THR A 118 6.27 4.24 4.23
CA THR A 118 5.59 5.12 5.18
C THR A 118 6.52 5.55 6.32
N ASN A 119 7.32 4.63 6.86
CA ASN A 119 8.31 4.95 7.88
C ASN A 119 9.36 5.96 7.38
N LEU A 120 9.89 5.75 6.17
CA LEU A 120 10.85 6.67 5.57
C LEU A 120 10.23 8.05 5.35
N ILE A 121 8.99 8.12 4.86
CA ILE A 121 8.26 9.39 4.68
C ILE A 121 8.10 10.14 6.01
N SER A 122 7.76 9.42 7.09
CA SER A 122 7.70 10.01 8.43
C SER A 122 9.05 10.57 8.86
N MET A 123 10.13 9.80 8.69
CA MET A 123 11.49 10.25 9.02
C MET A 123 11.91 11.46 8.19
N LEU A 124 11.60 11.48 6.89
CA LEU A 124 11.88 12.60 5.98
C LEU A 124 11.12 13.85 6.40
N SER A 125 9.89 13.71 6.89
CA SER A 125 9.05 14.83 7.34
C SER A 125 9.66 15.58 8.54
N ASP A 126 10.41 14.89 9.39
CA ASP A 126 11.13 15.47 10.53
C ASP A 126 12.48 16.11 10.15
N MET A 127 12.99 15.85 8.93
CA MET A 127 14.24 16.44 8.44
C MET A 127 14.04 17.85 7.90
N SER A 128 15.09 18.67 7.99
CA SER A 128 15.15 19.94 7.25
C SER A 128 15.03 19.69 5.74
N GLN A 129 14.49 20.67 5.01
CA GLN A 129 14.29 20.59 3.56
C GLN A 129 15.60 20.27 2.81
N GLU A 130 16.72 20.83 3.26
CA GLU A 130 18.05 20.57 2.69
C GLU A 130 18.50 19.11 2.88
N ASN A 131 18.45 18.58 4.11
CA ASN A 131 18.85 17.20 4.39
C ASN A 131 17.95 16.19 3.69
N ARG A 132 16.64 16.46 3.65
CA ARG A 132 15.65 15.66 2.91
C ARG A 132 16.00 15.62 1.42
N GLY A 133 16.27 16.78 0.82
CA GLY A 133 16.68 16.90 -0.57
C GLY A 133 17.93 16.10 -0.89
N ASN A 134 18.99 16.25 -0.10
CA ASN A 134 20.26 15.54 -0.29
C ASN A 134 20.09 14.00 -0.21
N LEU A 135 19.25 13.53 0.72
CA LEU A 135 18.94 12.10 0.86
C LEU A 135 18.14 11.59 -0.34
N LEU A 136 17.11 12.33 -0.78
CA LEU A 136 16.30 11.95 -1.93
C LEU A 136 17.12 11.93 -3.23
N GLU A 137 18.02 12.90 -3.45
CA GLU A 137 18.92 12.91 -4.60
C GLU A 137 19.86 11.69 -4.59
N SER A 138 20.40 11.34 -3.42
CA SER A 138 21.24 10.14 -3.26
C SER A 138 20.45 8.84 -3.45
N LEU A 139 19.17 8.83 -3.09
CA LEU A 139 18.27 7.68 -3.24
C LEU A 139 17.81 7.53 -4.70
N GLU A 140 17.59 8.63 -5.42
CA GLU A 140 17.15 8.67 -6.80
C GLU A 140 18.14 7.95 -7.72
N ALA A 141 19.45 8.15 -7.48
CA ALA A 141 20.51 7.43 -8.19
C ALA A 141 20.47 5.90 -8.03
N LYS A 142 19.78 5.40 -6.99
CA LYS A 142 19.61 3.96 -6.72
C LYS A 142 18.25 3.45 -7.15
N ASN A 143 17.21 4.25 -6.96
CA ASN A 143 15.82 3.88 -7.22
C ASN A 143 14.99 5.15 -7.47
N GLU A 144 14.87 5.53 -8.74
CA GLU A 144 14.10 6.69 -9.20
C GLU A 144 12.60 6.53 -8.89
N ASP A 145 12.03 5.36 -9.18
CA ASP A 145 10.60 5.09 -8.97
C ASP A 145 10.19 5.27 -7.50
N LEU A 146 11.03 4.81 -6.55
CA LEU A 146 10.77 4.99 -5.11
C LEU A 146 10.77 6.47 -4.71
N VAL A 147 11.68 7.27 -5.26
CA VAL A 147 11.75 8.71 -4.96
C VAL A 147 10.51 9.42 -5.49
N THR A 148 10.08 9.11 -6.72
CA THR A 148 8.83 9.65 -7.27
C THR A 148 7.63 9.29 -6.38
N GLU A 149 7.52 8.05 -5.92
CA GLU A 149 6.44 7.65 -5.00
C GLU A 149 6.49 8.38 -3.65
N ILE A 150 7.69 8.57 -3.09
CA ILE A 150 7.89 9.31 -1.83
C ILE A 150 7.48 10.78 -2.01
N ASN A 151 7.92 11.41 -3.09
CA ASN A 151 7.60 12.81 -3.40
C ASN A 151 6.10 13.03 -3.54
N GLN A 152 5.40 12.13 -4.24
CA GLN A 152 3.94 12.15 -4.37
C GLN A 152 3.22 12.09 -3.01
N THR A 153 3.80 11.38 -2.04
CA THR A 153 3.21 11.24 -0.71
C THR A 153 3.55 12.43 0.19
N LEU A 154 4.76 12.97 0.08
CA LEU A 154 5.20 14.15 0.83
C LEU A 154 4.48 15.43 0.40
N PHE A 155 4.19 15.56 -0.89
CA PHE A 155 3.50 16.72 -1.43
C PHE A 155 2.57 16.29 -2.58
N PRO A 156 1.32 15.92 -2.27
CA PRO A 156 0.34 15.52 -3.27
C PRO A 156 0.16 16.59 -4.35
N PHE A 157 -0.24 16.19 -5.56
CA PHE A 157 -0.45 17.15 -6.66
C PHE A 157 -1.48 18.23 -6.32
N ASP A 158 -2.52 17.89 -5.57
CA ASP A 158 -3.57 18.85 -5.17
C ASP A 158 -3.04 19.93 -4.21
N ASP A 159 -1.94 19.65 -3.50
CA ASP A 159 -1.29 20.61 -2.60
C ASP A 159 -0.51 21.71 -3.34
N LEU A 160 -0.39 21.64 -4.67
CA LEU A 160 0.16 22.73 -5.48
C LEU A 160 -0.58 24.06 -5.25
N THR A 161 -1.86 24.01 -4.87
CA THR A 161 -2.67 25.20 -4.49
C THR A 161 -2.07 26.00 -3.33
N LYS A 162 -1.31 25.35 -2.45
CA LYS A 162 -0.65 25.94 -1.27
C LYS A 162 0.61 26.73 -1.61
N LEU A 163 1.16 26.57 -2.80
CA LEU A 163 2.32 27.34 -3.26
C LEU A 163 1.94 28.79 -3.56
N ASP A 164 2.89 29.72 -3.45
CA ASP A 164 2.67 31.10 -3.87
C ASP A 164 2.73 31.25 -5.40
N GLY A 165 2.30 32.41 -5.92
CA GLY A 165 2.28 32.67 -7.36
C GLY A 165 3.67 32.59 -8.00
N ASP A 166 4.71 33.03 -7.28
CA ASP A 166 6.09 33.00 -7.74
C ASP A 166 6.62 31.57 -7.91
N ALA A 167 6.31 30.67 -6.97
CA ALA A 167 6.64 29.25 -7.09
C ALA A 167 5.91 28.60 -8.27
N ILE A 168 4.62 28.88 -8.45
CA ILE A 168 3.85 28.36 -9.59
C ILE A 168 4.42 28.88 -10.91
N GLY A 169 4.73 30.17 -11.00
CA GLY A 169 5.40 30.77 -12.17
C GLY A 169 6.75 30.11 -12.46
N THR A 170 7.52 29.79 -11.42
CA THR A 170 8.77 29.02 -11.56
C THR A 170 8.51 27.64 -12.17
N ILE A 171 7.54 26.88 -11.65
CA ILE A 171 7.19 25.55 -12.19
C ILE A 171 6.81 25.64 -13.67
N ILE A 172 5.99 26.63 -14.04
CA ILE A 172 5.52 26.85 -15.41
C ILE A 172 6.71 27.02 -16.37
N ASN A 173 7.70 27.81 -15.98
CA ASN A 173 8.90 28.08 -16.78
C ASN A 173 9.77 26.84 -17.00
N TYR A 174 9.75 25.86 -16.10
CA TYR A 174 10.60 24.65 -16.20
C TYR A 174 9.97 23.52 -17.03
N LEU A 175 8.65 23.34 -17.02
CA LEU A 175 7.98 22.17 -17.63
C LEU A 175 7.47 22.39 -19.06
N GLY A 176 7.25 23.65 -19.45
CA GLY A 176 6.76 24.02 -20.77
C GLY A 176 5.29 23.63 -21.03
N MET A 177 4.69 24.24 -22.07
CA MET A 177 3.27 24.07 -22.38
C MET A 177 2.83 22.61 -22.61
N PRO A 178 3.55 21.75 -23.36
CA PRO A 178 3.08 20.39 -23.64
C PRO A 178 2.82 19.57 -22.36
N THR A 179 3.75 19.62 -21.40
CA THR A 179 3.64 18.92 -20.12
C THR A 179 2.50 19.48 -19.28
N LEU A 180 2.39 20.82 -19.21
CA LEU A 180 1.35 21.50 -18.44
C LEU A 180 -0.05 21.23 -19.00
N SER A 181 -0.21 21.24 -20.33
CA SER A 181 -1.49 20.93 -20.97
C SER A 181 -1.96 19.52 -20.62
N VAL A 182 -1.06 18.54 -20.62
CA VAL A 182 -1.38 17.16 -20.25
C VAL A 182 -1.66 17.02 -18.75
N ALA A 183 -0.86 17.65 -17.89
CA ALA A 183 -1.00 17.55 -16.44
C ALA A 183 -2.31 18.18 -15.91
N LEU A 184 -2.74 19.31 -16.49
CA LEU A 184 -3.84 20.14 -15.98
C LEU A 184 -5.22 19.80 -16.57
N HIS A 185 -5.32 18.98 -17.61
CA HIS A 185 -6.57 18.83 -18.36
C HIS A 185 -7.76 18.22 -17.59
N ASN A 186 -7.48 17.42 -16.55
CA ASN A 186 -8.49 16.70 -15.77
C ASN A 186 -8.22 16.78 -14.26
N VAL A 187 -7.85 17.97 -13.79
CA VAL A 187 -7.62 18.26 -12.36
C VAL A 187 -8.70 19.19 -11.83
N PRO A 188 -8.91 19.27 -10.50
CA PRO A 188 -9.86 20.20 -9.91
C PRO A 188 -9.66 21.64 -10.40
N LEU A 189 -10.75 22.37 -10.61
CA LEU A 189 -10.69 23.74 -11.14
C LEU A 189 -9.83 24.68 -10.29
N GLU A 190 -9.79 24.45 -8.98
CA GLU A 190 -8.95 25.22 -8.06
C GLU A 190 -7.46 25.11 -8.40
N VAL A 191 -6.98 23.89 -8.70
CA VAL A 191 -5.60 23.66 -9.14
C VAL A 191 -5.36 24.31 -10.50
N GLN A 192 -6.29 24.18 -11.45
CA GLN A 192 -6.15 24.82 -12.77
C GLN A 192 -6.05 26.34 -12.65
N ASN A 193 -6.95 26.95 -11.87
CA ASN A 193 -6.99 28.40 -11.67
C ASN A 193 -5.70 28.91 -11.06
N LYS A 194 -5.12 28.18 -10.10
CA LYS A 194 -3.83 28.51 -9.50
C LYS A 194 -2.72 28.66 -10.55
N PHE A 195 -2.67 27.75 -11.51
CA PHE A 195 -1.71 27.83 -12.62
C PHE A 195 -2.04 28.96 -13.59
N PHE A 196 -3.31 29.15 -13.94
CA PHE A 196 -3.71 30.21 -14.86
C PHE A 196 -3.53 31.62 -14.29
N GLU A 197 -3.67 31.81 -12.99
CA GLU A 197 -3.39 33.09 -12.31
C GLU A 197 -1.91 33.47 -12.36
N ALA A 198 -1.01 32.49 -12.49
CA ALA A 198 0.43 32.70 -12.61
C ALA A 198 0.90 32.82 -14.07
N MET A 199 -0.02 32.73 -15.05
CA MET A 199 0.27 32.83 -16.48
C MET A 199 -0.19 34.18 -17.05
N ASP A 200 0.39 34.57 -18.18
CA ASP A 200 -0.24 35.57 -19.04
C ASP A 200 -1.50 34.99 -19.72
N GLN A 201 -2.35 35.90 -20.20
CA GLN A 201 -3.64 35.52 -20.78
C GLN A 201 -3.48 34.65 -22.04
N GLU A 202 -2.45 34.92 -22.85
CA GLU A 202 -2.17 34.16 -24.07
C GLU A 202 -1.81 32.71 -23.77
N SER A 203 -0.91 32.47 -22.80
CA SER A 203 -0.48 31.13 -22.38
C SER A 203 -1.62 30.35 -21.74
N ALA A 204 -2.41 31.00 -20.89
CA ALA A 204 -3.57 30.38 -20.27
C ALA A 204 -4.61 29.94 -21.31
N ASP A 205 -4.89 30.80 -22.30
CA ASP A 205 -5.84 30.48 -23.37
C ASP A 205 -5.30 29.39 -24.31
N ALA A 206 -3.99 29.38 -24.59
CA ALA A 206 -3.35 28.32 -25.36
C ALA A 206 -3.49 26.94 -24.69
N ILE A 207 -3.24 26.84 -23.38
CA ILE A 207 -3.40 25.60 -22.62
C ILE A 207 -4.87 25.14 -22.62
N LYS A 208 -5.82 26.05 -22.40
CA LYS A 208 -7.26 25.74 -22.41
C LYS A 208 -7.72 25.22 -23.77
N SER A 209 -7.25 25.82 -24.87
CA SER A 209 -7.53 25.31 -26.22
C SER A 209 -6.97 23.90 -26.39
N LYS A 210 -5.74 23.68 -25.90
CA LYS A 210 -5.04 22.39 -26.02
C LYS A 210 -5.79 21.25 -25.34
N PHE A 211 -6.52 21.48 -24.25
CA PHE A 211 -7.29 20.42 -23.56
C PHE A 211 -8.23 19.64 -24.49
N SER A 212 -8.89 20.34 -25.43
CA SER A 212 -9.79 19.72 -26.39
C SER A 212 -9.06 18.98 -27.53
N GLU A 213 -7.79 19.32 -27.76
CA GLU A 213 -6.93 18.75 -28.79
C GLU A 213 -6.09 17.57 -28.31
N LEU A 214 -6.06 17.30 -27.00
CA LEU A 214 -5.28 16.19 -26.44
C LEU A 214 -5.76 14.85 -27.01
N SER A 215 -4.81 14.11 -27.58
CA SER A 215 -5.00 12.75 -28.03
C SER A 215 -5.30 11.79 -26.88
N PHE A 216 -5.84 10.60 -27.20
CA PHE A 216 -6.10 9.56 -26.21
C PHE A 216 -4.82 9.15 -25.45
N THR A 217 -3.70 9.05 -26.15
CA THR A 217 -2.39 8.71 -25.57
C THR A 217 -1.90 9.79 -24.62
N GLU A 218 -2.05 11.06 -24.96
CA GLU A 218 -1.67 12.18 -24.08
C GLU A 218 -2.49 12.19 -22.80
N LYS A 219 -3.81 12.00 -22.90
CA LYS A 219 -4.70 11.91 -21.72
C LYS A 219 -4.29 10.78 -20.79
N GLN A 220 -3.88 9.63 -21.33
CA GLN A 220 -3.42 8.49 -20.53
C GLN A 220 -2.11 8.77 -19.78
N THR A 221 -1.30 9.74 -20.25
CA THR A 221 -0.03 10.13 -19.60
C THR A 221 -0.16 11.23 -18.55
N ALA A 222 -1.37 11.70 -18.25
CA ALA A 222 -1.58 12.79 -17.31
C ALA A 222 -1.02 12.53 -15.90
N SER A 223 -1.17 11.31 -15.39
CA SER A 223 -0.59 10.93 -14.09
C SER A 223 0.95 11.05 -14.09
N THR A 224 1.61 10.69 -15.19
CA THR A 224 3.07 10.85 -15.34
C THR A 224 3.47 12.31 -15.40
N ALA A 225 2.72 13.14 -16.14
CA ALA A 225 2.98 14.58 -16.19
C ALA A 225 2.80 15.23 -14.81
N GLN A 226 1.76 14.84 -14.07
CA GLN A 226 1.52 15.30 -12.69
C GLN A 226 2.64 14.88 -11.73
N LYS A 227 3.13 13.64 -11.83
CA LYS A 227 4.32 13.15 -11.09
C LYS A 227 5.54 14.04 -11.35
N ALA A 228 5.82 14.32 -12.61
CA ALA A 228 6.94 15.19 -12.99
C ALA A 228 6.84 16.61 -12.41
N ILE A 229 5.61 17.15 -12.25
CA ILE A 229 5.41 18.44 -11.57
C ILE A 229 5.80 18.35 -10.10
N VAL A 230 5.30 17.34 -9.38
CA VAL A 230 5.59 17.17 -7.95
C VAL A 230 7.08 16.92 -7.72
N ASP A 231 7.72 16.10 -8.55
CA ASP A 231 9.16 15.83 -8.46
C ASP A 231 9.98 17.10 -8.70
N LEU A 232 9.58 17.93 -9.68
CA LEU A 232 10.22 19.22 -9.91
C LEU A 232 10.07 20.14 -8.69
N VAL A 233 8.87 20.22 -8.09
CA VAL A 233 8.63 21.04 -6.89
C VAL A 233 9.57 20.62 -5.76
N GLN A 234 9.70 19.33 -5.50
CA GLN A 234 10.57 18.82 -4.44
C GLN A 234 12.05 19.15 -4.71
N ARG A 235 12.51 18.97 -5.96
CA ARG A 235 13.88 19.32 -6.35
C ARG A 235 14.17 20.82 -6.23
N LEU A 236 13.23 21.67 -6.63
CA LEU A 236 13.38 23.12 -6.52
C LEU A 236 13.32 23.58 -5.05
N ALA A 237 12.47 22.96 -4.23
CA ALA A 237 12.37 23.24 -2.81
C ALA A 237 13.62 22.81 -2.04
N ALA A 238 14.19 21.64 -2.36
CA ALA A 238 15.48 21.19 -1.83
C ALA A 238 16.61 22.19 -2.08
N LYS A 239 16.60 22.87 -3.23
CA LYS A 239 17.58 23.90 -3.60
C LYS A 239 17.22 25.31 -3.10
N GLY A 240 16.10 25.45 -2.38
CA GLY A 240 15.63 26.73 -1.84
C GLY A 240 14.99 27.68 -2.86
N PHE A 241 14.73 27.23 -4.10
CA PHE A 241 14.07 28.03 -5.13
C PHE A 241 12.56 28.15 -4.92
N ILE A 242 11.94 27.14 -4.30
CA ILE A 242 10.51 27.12 -3.94
C ILE A 242 10.39 26.95 -2.44
N LYS A 243 9.48 27.69 -1.82
CA LYS A 243 9.08 27.47 -0.42
C LYS A 243 7.80 26.67 -0.39
N ILE A 244 7.87 25.49 0.21
CA ILE A 244 6.68 24.68 0.52
C ILE A 244 6.18 25.15 1.89
N ASN A 245 5.09 25.90 1.90
CA ASN A 245 4.42 26.28 3.15
C ASN A 245 3.69 25.03 3.66
N SER A 246 4.27 24.39 4.68
CA SER A 246 3.71 23.21 5.36
C SER A 246 2.65 23.63 6.37
#